data_AF-A0A1I1WS75-F1
#
_entry.id   AF-A0A1I1WS75-F1
#
_cell.length_a   1.000
_cell.length_b   1.000
_cell.length_c   1.000
_cell.angle_alpha   90.00
_cell.angle_beta   90.00
_cell.angle_gamma   90.00
#
_symmetry.space_group_name_H-M   'P 1'
#
loop_
_entity.id
_entity.type
_entity.pdbx_description
1 polymer ?
#
loop_
_entity_poly.entity_id
_entity_poly.type
_entity_poly.pdbx_seq_one_letter_code
_entity_poly.pdbx_strand_id
1 'polypeptide(L)'
;MFDRMIDTLAAGDQAALDRLVRMAPGLAAGDPDRAAAYLALGAAAREAGAVHPAPGPEILALFETGCRRLDAAWQSGDAAEALRALNAVVYDLARLEPPAREAAAPATFAERFADLAARRSGFCMGMDPSPQVLRDWGLPVSVAGLADFVSIALEAAEGSVAVVKPQVAFFEAFGPAGMAELGRLISGARARGLLVIADAKRGDIGTSSAAYARAWLGPGGFDADAVTLNTYLGLGALGPVFERAQEVGGGTFVVVRSSNPEGSALQSADMGGLPLADRVADAMRERNAQLAPGGVGPVGAVIGATLGAEAARTVQRLPNALFLVPGLGQQGATMDDLAKLFGAAGPRVVPTSSRAVLAAGPRVAALKARLAEETAAAMPLQEAAAA
;
A
#
# COMPACT_ATOMS: atom_id res chain seq x y z
N MET A 1 40.51 -30.93 -9.58
CA MET A 1 39.53 -30.65 -10.67
C MET A 1 38.54 -29.57 -10.23
N PHE A 2 38.00 -29.68 -9.01
CA PHE A 2 37.18 -28.63 -8.36
C PHE A 2 37.92 -27.31 -8.10
N ASP A 3 39.22 -27.32 -7.73
CA ASP A 3 39.96 -26.06 -7.49
C ASP A 3 40.10 -25.20 -8.76
N ARG A 4 40.24 -25.82 -9.95
CA ARG A 4 40.21 -25.13 -11.25
C ARG A 4 38.82 -24.58 -11.62
N MET A 5 37.77 -25.10 -10.98
CA MET A 5 36.37 -24.71 -11.18
C MET A 5 36.01 -23.48 -10.34
N ILE A 6 36.58 -23.38 -9.13
CA ILE A 6 36.51 -22.20 -8.25
C ILE A 6 37.16 -20.97 -8.90
N ASP A 7 38.30 -21.14 -9.58
CA ASP A 7 38.96 -20.03 -10.30
C ASP A 7 38.14 -19.50 -11.50
N THR A 8 37.28 -20.33 -12.09
CA THR A 8 36.39 -19.92 -13.21
C THR A 8 35.14 -19.19 -12.69
N LEU A 9 34.79 -19.37 -11.41
CA LEU A 9 33.61 -18.81 -10.76
C LEU A 9 33.78 -17.36 -10.29
N ALA A 10 35.02 -16.88 -10.14
CA ALA A 10 35.33 -15.51 -9.71
C ALA A 10 34.94 -14.40 -10.71
N ALA A 11 34.41 -14.75 -11.90
CA ALA A 11 34.04 -13.79 -12.95
C ALA A 11 32.56 -13.34 -12.97
N GLY A 12 31.69 -13.95 -12.15
CA GLY A 12 30.36 -13.40 -11.84
C GLY A 12 29.35 -13.22 -12.98
N ASP A 13 29.37 -14.07 -14.02
CA ASP A 13 28.43 -14.02 -15.15
C ASP A 13 27.62 -15.33 -15.31
N GLN A 14 26.38 -15.22 -15.78
CA GLN A 14 25.42 -16.31 -16.07
C GLN A 14 26.03 -17.42 -16.94
N ALA A 15 26.99 -17.07 -17.80
CA ALA A 15 27.75 -17.99 -18.63
C ALA A 15 28.58 -19.02 -17.85
N ALA A 16 28.98 -18.73 -16.60
CA ALA A 16 29.69 -19.65 -15.72
C ALA A 16 28.74 -20.70 -15.12
N LEU A 17 27.54 -20.28 -14.71
CA LEU A 17 26.49 -21.16 -14.19
C LEU A 17 26.02 -22.15 -15.26
N ASP A 18 25.85 -21.68 -16.51
CA ASP A 18 25.47 -22.55 -17.62
C ASP A 18 26.56 -23.57 -18.00
N ARG A 19 27.85 -23.25 -17.81
CA ARG A 19 28.94 -24.24 -17.99
C ARG A 19 28.90 -25.30 -16.89
N LEU A 20 28.66 -24.91 -15.65
CA LEU A 20 28.53 -25.81 -14.52
C LEU A 20 27.39 -26.82 -14.68
N VAL A 21 26.20 -26.35 -15.09
CA VAL A 21 25.06 -27.25 -15.35
C VAL A 21 25.33 -28.21 -16.51
N ARG A 22 26.08 -27.78 -17.53
CA ARG A 22 26.50 -28.66 -18.65
C ARG A 22 27.52 -29.72 -18.23
N MET A 23 28.27 -29.50 -17.15
CA MET A 23 29.26 -30.45 -16.63
C MET A 23 28.68 -31.44 -15.60
N ALA A 24 27.49 -31.17 -15.04
CA ALA A 24 26.80 -32.04 -14.08
C ALA A 24 26.62 -33.51 -14.53
N PRO A 25 26.33 -33.82 -15.82
CA PRO A 25 26.25 -35.21 -16.28
C PRO A 25 27.58 -35.97 -16.20
N GLY A 26 28.72 -35.28 -16.27
CA GLY A 26 30.05 -35.88 -16.14
C GLY A 26 30.46 -36.20 -14.70
N LEU A 27 29.78 -35.61 -13.71
CA LEU A 27 29.96 -35.90 -12.27
C LEU A 27 29.16 -37.15 -11.81
N ALA A 28 28.22 -37.62 -12.65
CA ALA A 28 27.27 -38.68 -12.36
C ALA A 28 27.51 -39.96 -13.18
N ALA A 29 28.78 -40.28 -13.47
CA ALA A 29 29.11 -41.48 -14.25
C ALA A 29 28.60 -42.75 -13.53
N GLY A 30 27.48 -43.29 -14.01
CA GLY A 30 26.91 -44.59 -13.62
C GLY A 30 25.62 -44.58 -12.80
N ASP A 31 25.08 -43.42 -12.38
CA ASP A 31 23.89 -43.35 -11.51
C ASP A 31 22.88 -42.26 -11.97
N PRO A 32 21.73 -42.65 -12.56
CA PRO A 32 20.72 -41.73 -13.09
C PRO A 32 20.10 -40.82 -12.04
N ASP A 33 19.92 -41.31 -10.81
CA ASP A 33 19.26 -40.56 -9.74
C ASP A 33 20.19 -39.47 -9.19
N ARG A 34 21.49 -39.77 -9.14
CA ARG A 34 22.53 -38.79 -8.81
C ARG A 34 22.58 -37.68 -9.86
N ALA A 35 22.51 -38.03 -11.14
CA ALA A 35 22.50 -37.04 -12.23
C ALA A 35 21.30 -36.10 -12.14
N ALA A 36 20.10 -36.64 -11.85
CA ALA A 36 18.88 -35.88 -11.70
C ALA A 36 18.96 -34.87 -10.53
N ALA A 37 19.56 -35.26 -9.40
CA ALA A 37 19.73 -34.39 -8.23
C ALA A 37 20.61 -33.16 -8.52
N TYR A 38 21.76 -33.33 -9.19
CA TYR A 38 22.62 -32.20 -9.57
C TYR A 38 21.99 -31.29 -10.62
N LEU A 39 21.21 -31.85 -11.56
CA LEU A 39 20.46 -31.07 -12.54
C LEU A 39 19.36 -30.24 -11.88
N ALA A 40 18.64 -30.79 -10.89
CA ALA A 40 17.64 -30.07 -10.12
C ALA A 40 18.26 -28.91 -9.32
N LEU A 41 19.41 -29.13 -8.68
CA LEU A 41 20.13 -28.07 -7.98
C LEU A 41 20.59 -26.95 -8.93
N GLY A 42 21.10 -27.32 -10.11
CA GLY A 42 21.50 -26.36 -11.15
C GLY A 42 20.33 -25.58 -11.74
N ALA A 43 19.15 -26.20 -11.86
CA ALA A 43 17.93 -25.51 -12.28
C ALA A 43 17.48 -24.49 -11.23
N ALA A 44 17.46 -24.86 -9.95
CA ALA A 44 17.10 -23.96 -8.85
C ALA A 44 18.06 -22.75 -8.74
N ALA A 45 19.37 -22.98 -8.90
CA ALA A 45 20.36 -21.89 -8.92
C ALA A 45 20.17 -20.94 -10.11
N ARG A 46 19.81 -21.46 -11.29
CA ARG A 46 19.49 -20.63 -12.48
C ARG A 46 18.22 -19.83 -12.30
N GLU A 47 17.19 -20.42 -11.71
CA GLU A 47 15.93 -19.74 -11.41
C GLU A 47 16.15 -18.60 -10.41
N ALA A 48 16.91 -18.84 -9.33
CA ALA A 48 17.34 -17.80 -8.42
C ALA A 48 18.18 -16.71 -9.13
N GLY A 49 19.13 -17.10 -9.99
CA GLY A 49 19.94 -16.17 -10.78
C GLY A 49 19.17 -15.33 -11.81
N ALA A 50 18.04 -15.83 -12.31
CA ALA A 50 17.18 -15.10 -13.25
C ALA A 50 16.32 -14.02 -12.56
N VAL A 51 15.99 -14.21 -11.28
CA VAL A 51 15.22 -13.27 -10.45
C VAL A 51 16.13 -12.19 -9.84
N HIS A 52 17.41 -12.48 -9.65
CA HIS A 52 18.39 -11.56 -9.06
C HIS A 52 19.41 -11.06 -10.09
N PRO A 53 19.48 -9.76 -10.42
CA PRO A 53 20.40 -9.25 -11.44
C PRO A 53 21.88 -9.16 -10.99
N ALA A 54 22.22 -9.47 -9.74
CA ALA A 54 23.61 -9.55 -9.26
C ALA A 54 23.79 -10.51 -8.05
N PRO A 55 23.70 -11.84 -8.23
CA PRO A 55 23.77 -12.79 -7.13
C PRO A 55 25.01 -13.70 -7.28
N GLY A 56 26.18 -13.10 -7.47
CA GLY A 56 27.40 -13.87 -7.75
C GLY A 56 27.82 -14.73 -6.54
N PRO A 57 28.22 -14.14 -5.40
CA PRO A 57 28.92 -14.90 -4.36
C PRO A 57 28.00 -15.83 -3.52
N GLU A 58 26.78 -15.39 -3.22
CA GLU A 58 25.89 -16.10 -2.27
C GLU A 58 25.21 -17.32 -2.89
N ILE A 59 24.67 -17.19 -4.11
CA ILE A 59 24.13 -18.35 -4.85
C ILE A 59 25.23 -19.38 -5.07
N LEU A 60 26.45 -18.94 -5.41
CA LEU A 60 27.58 -19.84 -5.59
C LEU A 60 27.96 -20.54 -4.28
N ALA A 61 28.01 -19.84 -3.15
CA ALA A 61 28.30 -20.44 -1.85
C ALA A 61 27.24 -21.47 -1.42
N LEU A 62 25.96 -21.19 -1.66
CA LEU A 62 24.86 -22.12 -1.38
C LEU A 62 24.88 -23.32 -2.33
N PHE A 63 25.12 -23.08 -3.62
CA PHE A 63 25.25 -24.14 -4.62
C PHE A 63 26.43 -25.07 -4.31
N GLU A 64 27.60 -24.53 -3.96
CA GLU A 64 28.76 -25.31 -3.53
C GLU A 64 28.48 -26.11 -2.26
N THR A 65 27.81 -25.51 -1.29
CA THR A 65 27.42 -26.18 -0.05
C THR A 65 26.43 -27.32 -0.32
N GLY A 66 25.49 -27.12 -1.24
CA GLY A 66 24.58 -28.16 -1.71
C GLY A 66 25.29 -29.30 -2.41
N CYS A 67 26.23 -29.01 -3.31
CA CYS A 67 27.04 -30.02 -3.98
C CYS A 67 27.83 -30.87 -2.98
N ARG A 68 28.51 -30.24 -2.00
CA ARG A 68 29.26 -30.96 -0.95
C ARG A 68 28.37 -31.86 -0.10
N ARG A 69 27.17 -31.40 0.26
CA ARG A 69 26.20 -32.20 1.04
C ARG A 69 25.63 -33.37 0.25
N LEU A 70 25.31 -33.15 -1.02
CA LEU A 70 24.86 -34.21 -1.93
C LEU A 70 25.91 -35.30 -2.10
N ASP A 71 27.18 -34.92 -2.30
CA ASP A 71 28.28 -35.87 -2.41
C ASP A 71 28.47 -36.69 -1.14
N ALA A 72 28.42 -36.06 0.03
CA ALA A 72 28.56 -36.74 1.31
C ALA A 72 27.41 -37.75 1.56
N ALA A 73 26.17 -37.37 1.26
CA ALA A 73 25.01 -38.23 1.40
C ALA A 73 24.98 -39.40 0.40
N TRP A 74 25.49 -39.20 -0.82
CA TRP A 74 25.58 -40.30 -1.79
C TRP A 74 26.68 -41.30 -1.43
N GLN A 75 27.77 -40.84 -0.80
CA GLN A 75 28.84 -41.70 -0.29
C GLN A 75 28.40 -42.52 0.94
N SER A 76 27.42 -42.04 1.72
CA SER A 76 26.84 -42.80 2.84
C SER A 76 25.87 -43.90 2.41
N GLY A 77 25.40 -43.85 1.15
CA GLY A 77 24.42 -44.79 0.60
C GLY A 77 22.97 -44.52 1.05
N ASP A 78 22.70 -43.41 1.73
CA ASP A 78 21.35 -43.01 2.15
C ASP A 78 20.72 -42.03 1.15
N ALA A 79 19.96 -42.58 0.21
CA ALA A 79 19.23 -41.80 -0.79
C ALA A 79 18.23 -40.80 -0.18
N ALA A 80 17.68 -41.08 1.01
CA ALA A 80 16.76 -40.17 1.68
C ALA A 80 17.51 -38.97 2.29
N GLU A 81 18.75 -39.15 2.73
CA GLU A 81 19.62 -38.07 3.18
C GLU A 81 20.00 -37.15 2.02
N ALA A 82 20.31 -37.72 0.85
CA ALA A 82 20.61 -36.94 -0.34
C ALA A 82 19.40 -36.08 -0.79
N LEU A 83 18.19 -36.64 -0.74
CA LEU A 83 16.97 -35.90 -1.05
C LEU A 83 16.70 -34.78 -0.04
N ARG A 84 16.96 -35.01 1.26
CA ARG A 84 16.85 -33.96 2.30
C ARG A 84 17.86 -32.84 2.08
N ALA A 85 19.10 -33.18 1.73
CA ALA A 85 20.15 -32.21 1.43
C ALA A 85 19.82 -31.36 0.20
N LEU A 86 19.30 -31.98 -0.87
CA LEU A 86 18.82 -31.29 -2.07
C LEU A 86 17.71 -30.31 -1.73
N ASN A 87 16.67 -30.78 -1.04
CA ASN A 87 15.52 -29.97 -0.68
C ASN A 87 15.89 -28.77 0.19
N ALA A 88 16.82 -28.95 1.15
CA ALA A 88 17.30 -27.85 1.98
C ALA A 88 17.96 -26.74 1.16
N VAL A 89 18.82 -27.09 0.21
CA VAL A 89 19.55 -26.08 -0.59
C VAL A 89 18.64 -25.43 -1.63
N VAL A 90 17.74 -26.18 -2.26
CA VAL A 90 16.71 -25.63 -3.16
C VAL A 90 15.81 -24.65 -2.41
N TYR A 91 15.45 -24.99 -1.17
CA TYR A 91 14.65 -24.13 -0.30
C TYR A 91 15.39 -22.85 0.12
N ASP A 92 16.69 -22.95 0.46
CA ASP A 92 17.51 -21.79 0.81
C ASP A 92 17.72 -20.86 -0.41
N LEU A 93 17.95 -21.43 -1.60
CA LEU A 93 18.06 -20.68 -2.86
C LEU A 93 16.75 -19.96 -3.21
N ALA A 94 15.60 -20.60 -2.99
CA ALA A 94 14.28 -20.01 -3.23
C ALA A 94 13.90 -18.89 -2.25
N ARG A 95 14.68 -18.73 -1.17
CA ARG A 95 14.46 -17.74 -0.09
C ARG A 95 15.51 -16.63 -0.03
N LEU A 96 16.43 -16.60 -1.00
CA LEU A 96 17.32 -15.48 -1.13
C LEU A 96 16.51 -14.22 -1.42
N GLU A 97 16.54 -13.28 -0.48
CA GLU A 97 15.99 -11.95 -0.69
C GLU A 97 16.87 -11.22 -1.71
N PRO A 98 16.30 -10.46 -2.67
CA PRO A 98 17.11 -9.72 -3.61
C PRO A 98 18.03 -8.76 -2.87
N PRO A 99 19.30 -8.58 -3.31
CA PRO A 99 20.14 -7.54 -2.74
C PRO A 99 19.38 -6.23 -2.90
N ALA A 100 19.33 -5.44 -1.82
CA ALA A 100 18.79 -4.10 -1.88
C ALA A 100 19.57 -3.34 -2.95
N ARG A 101 19.00 -3.25 -4.16
CA ARG A 101 19.37 -2.18 -5.09
C ARG A 101 19.16 -0.92 -4.27
N GLU A 102 20.14 -0.04 -4.28
CA GLU A 102 19.95 1.36 -3.92
C GLU A 102 19.02 1.97 -4.98
N ALA A 103 17.77 1.51 -4.99
CA ALA A 103 16.68 2.10 -5.72
C ALA A 103 16.46 3.44 -5.04
N ALA A 104 16.31 4.49 -5.84
CA ALA A 104 15.79 5.76 -5.33
C ALA A 104 14.57 5.44 -4.46
N ALA A 105 14.51 6.05 -3.27
CA ALA A 105 13.40 5.85 -2.35
C ALA A 105 12.07 5.97 -3.12
N PRO A 106 11.10 5.06 -2.90
CA PRO A 106 9.86 5.09 -3.64
C PRO A 106 9.19 6.45 -3.47
N ALA A 107 8.67 7.02 -4.56
CA ALA A 107 7.95 8.28 -4.50
C ALA A 107 6.83 8.19 -3.46
N THR A 108 6.82 9.15 -2.53
CA THR A 108 5.91 9.16 -1.40
C THR A 108 4.46 9.30 -1.87
N PHE A 109 3.51 8.92 -1.01
CA PHE A 109 2.10 9.14 -1.29
C PHE A 109 1.81 10.61 -1.59
N ALA A 110 2.46 11.54 -0.88
CA ALA A 110 2.27 12.97 -1.08
C ALA A 110 2.75 13.46 -2.45
N GLU A 111 3.92 13.01 -2.91
CA GLU A 111 4.44 13.34 -4.24
C GLU A 111 3.57 12.75 -5.35
N ARG A 112 3.20 11.47 -5.22
CA ARG A 112 2.31 10.81 -6.19
C ARG A 112 0.92 11.46 -6.22
N PHE A 113 0.39 11.85 -5.05
CA PHE A 113 -0.86 12.59 -4.96
C PHE A 113 -0.76 13.95 -5.63
N ALA A 114 0.26 14.74 -5.34
CA ALA A 114 0.44 16.06 -5.95
C ALA A 114 0.51 15.97 -7.48
N ASP A 115 1.28 15.02 -8.01
CA ASP A 115 1.43 14.79 -9.45
C ASP A 115 0.10 14.35 -10.11
N LEU A 116 -0.65 13.43 -9.49
CA LEU A 116 -1.94 12.99 -10.03
C LEU A 116 -3.03 14.05 -9.87
N ALA A 117 -3.09 14.74 -8.74
CA ALA A 117 -4.09 15.76 -8.44
C ALA A 117 -3.96 16.96 -9.38
N ALA A 118 -2.74 17.37 -9.74
CA ALA A 118 -2.50 18.41 -10.72
C ALA A 118 -3.03 18.06 -12.12
N ARG A 119 -3.11 16.77 -12.47
CA ARG A 119 -3.57 16.30 -13.79
C ARG A 119 -5.05 15.89 -13.82
N ARG A 120 -5.60 15.43 -12.69
CA ARG A 120 -6.91 14.75 -12.61
C ARG A 120 -7.82 15.26 -11.49
N SER A 121 -7.46 16.36 -10.82
CA SER A 121 -8.08 16.86 -9.58
C SER A 121 -7.72 16.04 -8.34
N GLY A 122 -7.68 16.72 -7.18
CA GLY A 122 -7.48 16.08 -5.87
C GLY A 122 -8.73 15.35 -5.35
N PHE A 123 -9.86 15.41 -6.08
CA PHE A 123 -11.09 14.75 -5.69
C PHE A 123 -10.93 13.23 -5.54
N CYS A 124 -11.42 12.73 -4.41
CA CYS A 124 -11.35 11.34 -4.03
C CYS A 124 -12.74 10.69 -4.03
N MET A 125 -12.96 9.77 -4.96
CA MET A 125 -14.19 9.00 -5.05
C MET A 125 -14.26 7.98 -3.90
N GLY A 126 -15.24 8.14 -3.01
CA GLY A 126 -15.54 7.13 -2.01
C GLY A 126 -16.28 5.94 -2.62
N MET A 127 -15.86 4.72 -2.27
CA MET A 127 -16.43 3.48 -2.78
C MET A 127 -17.06 2.70 -1.62
N ASP A 128 -18.35 2.96 -1.39
CA ASP A 128 -19.09 2.48 -0.24
C ASP A 128 -20.27 1.59 -0.69
N PRO A 129 -20.07 0.27 -0.88
CA PRO A 129 -21.12 -0.64 -1.32
C PRO A 129 -22.06 -1.00 -0.16
N SER A 130 -22.66 0.03 0.45
CA SER A 130 -23.67 -0.17 1.49
C SER A 130 -24.85 -0.97 0.94
N PRO A 131 -25.59 -1.70 1.80
CA PRO A 131 -26.79 -2.42 1.35
C PRO A 131 -27.78 -1.54 0.58
N GLN A 132 -27.86 -0.25 0.92
CA GLN A 132 -28.71 0.69 0.20
C GLN A 132 -28.19 0.98 -1.21
N VAL A 133 -26.90 1.29 -1.35
CA VAL A 133 -26.27 1.54 -2.67
C VAL A 133 -26.41 0.31 -3.58
N LEU A 134 -26.18 -0.90 -3.06
CA LEU A 134 -26.37 -2.12 -3.84
C LEU A 134 -27.82 -2.25 -4.34
N ARG A 135 -28.82 -2.02 -3.47
CA ARG A 135 -30.24 -2.05 -3.86
C ARG A 135 -30.60 -0.96 -4.88
N ASP A 136 -30.11 0.26 -4.69
CA ASP A 136 -30.35 1.38 -5.60
C ASP A 136 -29.75 1.11 -7.00
N TRP A 137 -28.67 0.33 -7.05
CA TRP A 137 -28.04 -0.14 -8.28
C TRP A 137 -28.71 -1.38 -8.88
N GLY A 138 -29.74 -1.94 -8.22
CA GLY A 138 -30.38 -3.18 -8.64
C GLY A 138 -29.50 -4.43 -8.42
N LEU A 139 -28.44 -4.32 -7.61
CA LEU A 139 -27.52 -5.39 -7.30
C LEU A 139 -27.98 -6.17 -6.05
N PRO A 140 -27.75 -7.49 -5.98
CA PRO A 140 -28.08 -8.26 -4.79
C PRO A 140 -27.16 -7.88 -3.63
N VAL A 141 -27.70 -7.81 -2.40
CA VAL A 141 -26.88 -7.62 -1.18
C VAL A 141 -26.16 -8.94 -0.86
N SER A 142 -25.10 -9.22 -1.62
CA SER A 142 -24.32 -10.45 -1.58
C SER A 142 -22.90 -10.20 -2.12
N VAL A 143 -22.01 -11.18 -2.00
CA VAL A 143 -20.66 -11.11 -2.59
C VAL A 143 -20.71 -10.93 -4.11
N ALA A 144 -21.70 -11.52 -4.80
CA ALA A 144 -21.87 -11.31 -6.24
C ALA A 144 -22.18 -9.84 -6.56
N GLY A 145 -23.07 -9.20 -5.79
CA GLY A 145 -23.36 -7.78 -5.96
C GLY A 145 -22.19 -6.87 -5.57
N LEU A 146 -21.34 -7.28 -4.60
CA LEU A 146 -20.07 -6.60 -4.35
C LEU A 146 -19.14 -6.67 -5.57
N ALA A 147 -19.00 -7.84 -6.19
CA ALA A 147 -18.16 -8.01 -7.38
C ALA A 147 -18.62 -7.12 -8.53
N ASP A 148 -19.93 -7.06 -8.79
CA ASP A 148 -20.52 -6.19 -9.81
C ASP A 148 -20.29 -4.70 -9.48
N PHE A 149 -20.50 -4.30 -8.22
CA PHE A 149 -20.19 -2.95 -7.75
C PHE A 149 -18.72 -2.59 -8.00
N VAL A 150 -17.79 -3.48 -7.63
CA VAL A 150 -16.35 -3.27 -7.81
C VAL A 150 -16.04 -3.05 -9.29
N SER A 151 -16.59 -3.88 -10.19
CA SER A 151 -16.35 -3.71 -11.63
C SER A 151 -16.86 -2.36 -12.15
N ILE A 152 -18.10 -2.00 -11.82
CA ILE A 152 -18.73 -0.75 -12.27
C ILE A 152 -17.96 0.46 -11.73
N ALA A 153 -17.62 0.44 -10.43
CA ALA A 153 -16.95 1.55 -9.77
C ALA A 153 -15.52 1.78 -10.30
N LEU A 154 -14.78 0.69 -10.57
CA LEU A 154 -13.44 0.79 -11.18
C LEU A 154 -13.50 1.35 -12.61
N GLU A 155 -14.45 0.90 -13.43
CA GLU A 155 -14.62 1.40 -14.80
C GLU A 155 -15.00 2.89 -14.82
N ALA A 156 -15.81 3.33 -13.86
CA ALA A 156 -16.16 4.74 -13.71
C ALA A 156 -14.98 5.60 -13.22
N ALA A 157 -14.19 5.10 -12.25
CA ALA A 157 -13.06 5.83 -11.67
C ALA A 157 -11.88 5.98 -12.63
N GLU A 158 -11.65 5.00 -13.50
CA GLU A 158 -10.53 4.98 -14.45
C GLU A 158 -10.51 6.23 -15.34
N GLY A 159 -9.41 6.97 -15.27
CA GLY A 159 -9.21 8.22 -15.99
C GLY A 159 -10.00 9.42 -15.47
N SER A 160 -10.96 9.21 -14.55
CA SER A 160 -11.83 10.28 -14.03
C SER A 160 -11.28 10.93 -12.76
N VAL A 161 -10.60 10.19 -11.89
CA VAL A 161 -10.09 10.68 -10.59
C VAL A 161 -8.63 10.28 -10.35
N ALA A 162 -7.96 10.98 -9.44
CA ALA A 162 -6.64 10.59 -8.95
C ALA A 162 -6.70 9.52 -7.85
N VAL A 163 -7.71 9.60 -6.98
CA VAL A 163 -7.77 8.86 -5.72
C VAL A 163 -9.12 8.19 -5.55
N VAL A 164 -9.12 6.96 -5.05
CA VAL A 164 -10.33 6.24 -4.60
C VAL A 164 -10.19 5.84 -3.14
N LYS A 165 -11.32 5.79 -2.43
CA LYS A 165 -11.34 5.46 -1.00
C LYS A 165 -12.40 4.41 -0.68
N PRO A 166 -12.09 3.10 -0.79
CA PRO A 166 -13.00 2.05 -0.35
C PRO A 166 -13.28 2.14 1.16
N GLN A 167 -14.55 2.02 1.53
CA GLN A 167 -14.97 1.88 2.93
C GLN A 167 -14.93 0.41 3.34
N VAL A 168 -13.89 0.05 4.09
CA VAL A 168 -13.57 -1.34 4.44
C VAL A 168 -14.73 -2.05 5.14
N ALA A 169 -15.46 -1.34 6.01
CA ALA A 169 -16.58 -1.91 6.78
C ALA A 169 -17.68 -2.55 5.91
N PHE A 170 -17.94 -2.01 4.71
CA PHE A 170 -18.97 -2.58 3.82
C PHE A 170 -18.53 -3.86 3.12
N PHE A 171 -17.23 -4.12 3.04
CA PHE A 171 -16.68 -5.39 2.56
C PHE A 171 -16.57 -6.41 3.70
N GLU A 172 -16.12 -5.97 4.88
CA GLU A 172 -16.03 -6.81 6.09
C GLU A 172 -17.36 -7.47 6.46
N ALA A 173 -18.49 -6.79 6.22
CA ALA A 173 -19.83 -7.28 6.46
C ALA A 173 -20.16 -8.60 5.72
N PHE A 174 -19.40 -8.94 4.67
CA PHE A 174 -19.55 -10.18 3.89
C PHE A 174 -18.44 -11.21 4.21
N GLY A 175 -17.70 -11.01 5.30
CA GLY A 175 -16.67 -11.93 5.77
C GLY A 175 -15.47 -12.08 4.82
N PRO A 176 -14.76 -13.22 4.84
CA PRO A 176 -13.57 -13.43 4.02
C PRO A 176 -13.79 -13.22 2.52
N ALA A 177 -14.97 -13.59 2.01
CA ALA A 177 -15.32 -13.40 0.61
C ALA A 177 -15.48 -11.91 0.25
N GLY A 178 -16.08 -11.11 1.12
CA GLY A 178 -16.12 -9.65 0.96
C GLY A 178 -14.74 -9.02 1.00
N MET A 179 -13.85 -9.51 1.87
CA MET A 179 -12.46 -9.04 1.92
C MET A 179 -11.68 -9.41 0.65
N ALA A 180 -11.98 -10.55 0.01
CA ALA A 180 -11.42 -10.86 -1.30
C ALA A 180 -11.87 -9.85 -2.38
N GLU A 181 -13.14 -9.42 -2.35
CA GLU A 181 -13.65 -8.36 -3.23
C GLU A 181 -12.96 -7.01 -2.99
N LEU A 182 -12.69 -6.67 -1.72
CA LEU A 182 -11.89 -5.50 -1.38
C LEU A 182 -10.48 -5.59 -1.97
N GLY A 183 -9.84 -6.75 -1.89
CA GLY A 183 -8.54 -7.01 -2.52
C GLY A 183 -8.59 -6.82 -4.04
N ARG A 184 -9.66 -7.28 -4.71
CA ARG A 184 -9.89 -7.05 -6.14
C ARG A 184 -10.09 -5.57 -6.47
N LEU A 185 -10.80 -4.83 -5.62
CA LEU A 185 -10.96 -3.38 -5.78
C LEU A 185 -9.62 -2.67 -5.68
N ILE A 186 -8.84 -2.93 -4.63
CA ILE A 186 -7.58 -2.20 -4.38
C ILE A 186 -6.56 -2.51 -5.48
N SER A 187 -6.35 -3.79 -5.79
CA SER A 187 -5.45 -4.20 -6.88
C SER A 187 -5.89 -3.67 -8.24
N GLY A 188 -7.19 -3.75 -8.55
CA GLY A 188 -7.78 -3.23 -9.78
C GLY A 188 -7.66 -1.71 -9.91
N ALA A 189 -7.82 -0.96 -8.83
CA ALA A 189 -7.65 0.49 -8.83
C ALA A 189 -6.19 0.88 -9.09
N ARG A 190 -5.23 0.22 -8.42
CA ARG A 190 -3.80 0.46 -8.61
C ARG A 190 -3.35 0.14 -10.04
N ALA A 191 -3.81 -0.98 -10.60
CA ALA A 191 -3.51 -1.37 -11.98
C ALA A 191 -3.99 -0.33 -13.01
N ARG A 192 -4.97 0.51 -12.65
CA ARG A 192 -5.51 1.60 -13.46
C ARG A 192 -4.85 2.95 -13.17
N GLY A 193 -3.76 2.96 -12.39
CA GLY A 193 -3.03 4.17 -12.03
C GLY A 193 -3.80 5.11 -11.11
N LEU A 194 -4.66 4.56 -10.24
CA LEU A 194 -5.33 5.29 -9.17
C LEU A 194 -4.57 5.10 -7.86
N LEU A 195 -4.58 6.13 -7.00
CA LEU A 195 -4.16 5.99 -5.60
C LEU A 195 -5.32 5.47 -4.75
N VAL A 196 -5.02 4.57 -3.82
CA VAL A 196 -6.04 3.95 -2.98
C VAL A 196 -5.85 4.31 -1.51
N ILE A 197 -6.87 4.93 -0.90
CA ILE A 197 -6.94 5.17 0.54
C ILE A 197 -7.89 4.12 1.15
N ALA A 198 -7.38 3.14 1.88
CA ALA A 198 -8.21 2.21 2.64
C ALA A 198 -8.82 2.93 3.85
N ASP A 199 -10.15 3.14 3.84
CA ASP A 199 -10.83 3.73 4.98
C ASP A 199 -11.14 2.66 6.03
N ALA A 200 -10.13 2.30 6.82
CA ALA A 200 -10.16 1.22 7.80
C ALA A 200 -10.20 1.67 9.26
N LYS A 201 -9.85 2.95 9.54
CA LYS A 201 -9.79 3.59 10.86
C LYS A 201 -9.10 2.74 11.93
N ARG A 202 -8.02 2.04 11.56
CA ARG A 202 -7.30 1.14 12.49
C ARG A 202 -6.62 1.93 13.61
N GLY A 203 -6.44 1.27 14.74
CA GLY A 203 -5.72 1.81 15.89
C GLY A 203 -5.52 0.73 16.94
N ASP A 204 -4.27 0.46 17.27
CA ASP A 204 -3.86 -0.56 18.25
C ASP A 204 -2.44 -0.23 18.76
N ILE A 205 -1.91 -1.02 19.68
CA ILE A 205 -0.57 -0.86 20.25
C ILE A 205 0.40 -1.96 19.78
N GLY A 206 1.70 -1.66 19.86
CA GLY A 206 2.77 -2.65 19.72
C GLY A 206 2.70 -3.52 18.45
N THR A 207 2.82 -4.84 18.62
CA THR A 207 2.88 -5.80 17.51
C THR A 207 1.58 -5.89 16.71
N SER A 208 0.42 -5.63 17.33
CA SER A 208 -0.87 -5.56 16.63
C SER A 208 -0.92 -4.37 15.68
N SER A 209 -0.41 -3.21 16.11
CA SER A 209 -0.27 -2.01 15.26
C SER A 209 0.60 -2.31 14.03
N ALA A 210 1.73 -3.01 14.24
CA ALA A 210 2.60 -3.43 13.15
C ALA A 210 1.94 -4.46 12.20
N ALA A 211 1.09 -5.34 12.71
CA ALA A 211 0.33 -6.28 11.88
C ALA A 211 -0.70 -5.56 11.01
N TYR A 212 -1.42 -4.57 11.54
CA TYR A 212 -2.29 -3.72 10.73
C TYR A 212 -1.51 -2.93 9.68
N ALA A 213 -0.34 -2.41 10.02
CA ALA A 213 0.52 -1.71 9.07
C ALA A 213 0.87 -2.59 7.87
N ARG A 214 1.35 -3.82 8.11
CA ARG A 214 1.66 -4.80 7.04
C ARG A 214 0.44 -5.22 6.24
N ALA A 215 -0.71 -5.36 6.87
CA ALA A 215 -1.94 -5.76 6.17
C ALA A 215 -2.41 -4.71 5.17
N TRP A 216 -2.20 -3.42 5.45
CA TRP A 216 -2.76 -2.34 4.63
C TRP A 216 -1.76 -1.64 3.71
N LEU A 217 -0.51 -1.44 4.13
CA LEU A 217 0.43 -0.53 3.46
C LEU A 217 1.56 -1.25 2.73
N GLY A 218 1.67 -0.97 1.44
CA GLY A 218 2.69 -1.54 0.57
C GLY A 218 2.56 -3.05 0.41
N PRO A 219 3.56 -3.72 -0.19
CA PRO A 219 3.44 -5.12 -0.58
C PRO A 219 3.26 -6.05 0.63
N GLY A 220 2.47 -7.10 0.44
CA GLY A 220 2.31 -8.22 1.38
C GLY A 220 0.92 -8.35 2.00
N GLY A 221 -0.03 -7.49 1.63
CA GLY A 221 -1.39 -7.53 2.15
C GLY A 221 -2.40 -7.06 1.11
N PHE A 222 -3.15 -6.00 1.44
CA PHE A 222 -4.07 -5.33 0.53
C PHE A 222 -3.37 -4.30 -0.37
N ASP A 223 -2.14 -3.93 -0.05
CA ASP A 223 -1.29 -3.04 -0.84
C ASP A 223 -1.93 -1.67 -1.13
N ALA A 224 -2.70 -1.12 -0.19
CA ALA A 224 -3.21 0.24 -0.31
C ALA A 224 -2.07 1.27 -0.28
N ASP A 225 -2.31 2.42 -0.90
CA ASP A 225 -1.35 3.52 -0.90
C ASP A 225 -1.40 4.35 0.39
N ALA A 226 -2.56 4.41 1.02
CA ALA A 226 -2.73 4.98 2.34
C ALA A 226 -3.84 4.29 3.14
N VAL A 227 -3.85 4.51 4.47
CA VAL A 227 -4.87 3.96 5.37
C VAL A 227 -5.35 5.00 6.39
N THR A 228 -6.65 5.00 6.71
CA THR A 228 -7.18 5.86 7.77
C THR A 228 -6.98 5.24 9.16
N LEU A 229 -6.71 6.07 10.17
CA LEU A 229 -6.35 5.66 11.53
C LEU A 229 -7.16 6.41 12.60
N ASN A 230 -7.40 5.75 13.73
CA ASN A 230 -7.97 6.34 14.95
C ASN A 230 -6.87 6.50 16.01
N THR A 231 -6.79 7.68 16.62
CA THR A 231 -5.77 8.07 17.61
C THR A 231 -6.19 7.96 19.06
N TYR A 232 -7.32 7.31 19.37
CA TYR A 232 -7.82 7.24 20.74
C TYR A 232 -6.78 6.67 21.75
N LEU A 233 -5.99 5.68 21.34
CA LEU A 233 -4.92 5.09 22.17
C LEU A 233 -3.64 5.94 22.23
N GLY A 234 -3.66 7.14 21.65
CA GLY A 234 -2.52 8.05 21.51
C GLY A 234 -1.82 7.92 20.17
N LEU A 235 -1.30 9.03 19.64
CA LEU A 235 -0.60 9.07 18.35
C LEU A 235 0.63 8.16 18.34
N GLY A 236 1.34 8.05 19.46
CA GLY A 236 2.54 7.20 19.59
C GLY A 236 2.27 5.71 19.34
N ALA A 237 1.07 5.21 19.66
CA ALA A 237 0.68 3.81 19.42
C ALA A 237 0.64 3.46 17.91
N LEU A 238 0.44 4.45 17.06
CA LEU A 238 0.42 4.32 15.61
C LEU A 238 1.82 4.40 14.97
N GLY A 239 2.87 4.54 15.80
CA GLY A 239 4.28 4.60 15.36
C GLY A 239 4.64 3.58 14.28
N PRO A 240 4.36 2.28 14.47
CA PRO A 240 4.66 1.24 13.48
C PRO A 240 3.96 1.45 12.13
N VAL A 241 2.76 2.04 12.12
CA VAL A 241 2.04 2.33 10.87
C VAL A 241 2.70 3.47 10.12
N PHE A 242 3.16 4.50 10.83
CA PHE A 242 3.88 5.63 10.21
C PHE A 242 5.24 5.23 9.65
N GLU A 243 5.97 4.37 10.36
CA GLU A 243 7.24 3.80 9.90
C GLU A 243 7.05 2.97 8.63
N ARG A 244 6.04 2.08 8.62
CA ARG A 244 5.70 1.32 7.41
C ARG A 244 5.30 2.23 6.26
N ALA A 245 4.50 3.26 6.51
CA ALA A 245 4.12 4.22 5.48
C ALA A 245 5.34 4.92 4.87
N GLN A 246 6.32 5.33 5.68
CA GLN A 246 7.57 5.90 5.17
C GLN A 246 8.36 4.88 4.34
N GLU A 247 8.52 3.65 4.85
CA GLU A 247 9.29 2.57 4.21
C GLU A 247 8.79 2.28 2.78
N VAL A 248 7.47 2.26 2.57
CA VAL A 248 6.87 1.88 1.29
C VAL A 248 6.45 3.07 0.41
N GLY A 249 6.76 4.31 0.80
CA GLY A 249 6.26 5.50 0.12
C GLY A 249 4.72 5.61 0.16
N GLY A 250 4.11 5.09 1.24
CA GLY A 250 2.69 5.17 1.53
C GLY A 250 2.30 6.40 2.34
N GLY A 251 1.04 6.45 2.76
CA GLY A 251 0.49 7.52 3.58
C GLY A 251 -0.48 7.01 4.66
N THR A 252 -0.82 7.88 5.60
CA THR A 252 -1.82 7.62 6.63
C THR A 252 -2.73 8.83 6.79
N PHE A 253 -3.96 8.62 7.23
CA PHE A 253 -4.91 9.70 7.52
C PHE A 253 -5.51 9.50 8.90
N VAL A 254 -4.98 10.24 9.87
CA VAL A 254 -5.39 10.21 11.27
C VAL A 254 -6.66 11.02 11.48
N VAL A 255 -7.67 10.46 12.16
CA VAL A 255 -8.85 11.24 12.56
C VAL A 255 -8.48 12.26 13.62
N VAL A 256 -8.43 13.54 13.23
CA VAL A 256 -8.10 14.66 14.14
C VAL A 256 -9.37 15.40 14.53
N ARG A 257 -10.19 15.75 13.53
CA ARG A 257 -11.43 16.51 13.74
C ARG A 257 -12.51 16.02 12.79
N SER A 258 -13.40 15.16 13.26
CA SER A 258 -14.55 14.70 12.46
C SER A 258 -15.80 15.49 12.80
N SER A 259 -16.69 15.67 11.82
CA SER A 259 -17.93 16.44 11.96
C SER A 259 -19.06 15.69 12.70
N ASN A 260 -18.80 14.47 13.19
CA ASN A 260 -19.83 13.68 13.87
C ASN A 260 -20.08 14.22 15.30
N PRO A 261 -21.35 14.38 15.72
CA PRO A 261 -21.68 14.96 17.03
C PRO A 261 -21.06 14.20 18.21
N GLU A 262 -20.97 12.88 18.11
CA GLU A 262 -20.49 12.00 19.19
C GLU A 262 -19.01 12.23 19.50
N GLY A 263 -18.23 12.72 18.54
CA GLY A 263 -16.81 13.01 18.71
C GLY A 263 -16.53 14.39 19.31
N SER A 264 -17.51 15.30 19.30
CA SER A 264 -17.29 16.73 19.60
C SER A 264 -16.74 16.96 21.01
N ALA A 265 -17.32 16.29 22.02
CA ALA A 265 -16.88 16.42 23.41
C ALA A 265 -15.43 15.95 23.61
N LEU A 266 -15.04 14.86 22.95
CA LEU A 266 -13.67 14.34 23.02
C LEU A 266 -12.69 15.23 22.28
N GLN A 267 -12.99 15.63 21.04
CA GLN A 267 -12.13 16.45 20.20
C GLN A 267 -11.89 17.85 20.78
N SER A 268 -12.87 18.38 21.50
CA SER A 268 -12.83 19.70 22.13
C SER A 268 -12.40 19.66 23.60
N ALA A 269 -12.11 18.48 24.15
CA ALA A 269 -11.66 18.34 25.52
C ALA A 269 -10.38 19.16 25.75
N ASP A 270 -10.37 19.98 26.79
CA ASP A 270 -9.18 20.76 27.14
C ASP A 270 -8.07 19.85 27.65
N MET A 271 -6.91 19.95 27.01
CA MET A 271 -5.69 19.24 27.36
C MET A 271 -4.61 20.25 27.73
N GLY A 272 -4.85 21.00 28.81
CA GLY A 272 -3.93 22.00 29.33
C GLY A 272 -3.94 23.28 28.50
N GLY A 273 -5.13 23.86 28.28
CA GLY A 273 -5.34 25.11 27.55
C GLY A 273 -5.40 24.95 26.02
N LEU A 274 -5.39 23.72 25.51
CA LEU A 274 -5.48 23.43 24.08
C LEU A 274 -6.42 22.22 23.86
N PRO A 275 -7.36 22.29 22.90
CA PRO A 275 -8.23 21.16 22.58
C PRO A 275 -7.43 19.91 22.19
N LEU A 276 -7.93 18.73 22.53
CA LEU A 276 -7.32 17.45 22.19
C LEU A 276 -6.99 17.33 20.70
N ALA A 277 -7.90 17.75 19.82
CA ALA A 277 -7.67 17.72 18.37
C ALA A 277 -6.40 18.51 17.96
N ASP A 278 -6.18 19.68 18.58
CA ASP A 278 -5.03 20.53 18.27
C ASP A 278 -3.73 19.99 18.88
N ARG A 279 -3.81 19.29 20.03
CA ARG A 279 -2.67 18.55 20.59
C ARG A 279 -2.25 17.39 19.69
N VAL A 280 -3.22 16.65 19.14
CA VAL A 280 -2.94 15.59 18.16
C VAL A 280 -2.31 16.19 16.90
N ALA A 281 -2.81 17.32 16.43
CA ALA A 281 -2.25 18.03 15.28
C ALA A 281 -0.79 18.47 15.51
N ASP A 282 -0.45 18.97 16.70
CA ASP A 282 0.93 19.30 17.06
C ASP A 282 1.86 18.09 17.02
N ALA A 283 1.43 16.98 17.62
CA ALA A 283 2.21 15.74 17.63
C ALA A 283 2.39 15.17 16.21
N MET A 284 1.38 15.31 15.33
CA MET A 284 1.48 14.93 13.92
C MET A 284 2.48 15.82 13.16
N ARG A 285 2.49 17.13 13.39
CA ARG A 285 3.47 18.05 12.79
C ARG A 285 4.89 17.62 13.16
N GLU A 286 5.14 17.34 14.44
CA GLU A 286 6.45 16.90 14.94
C GLU A 286 6.86 15.57 14.31
N ARG A 287 5.94 14.60 14.24
CA ARG A 287 6.19 13.31 13.59
C ARG A 287 6.52 13.49 12.11
N ASN A 288 5.79 14.29 11.35
CA ASN A 288 6.10 14.56 9.95
C ASN A 288 7.43 15.30 9.77
N ALA A 289 7.80 16.21 10.69
CA ALA A 289 9.10 16.88 10.63
C ALA A 289 10.29 15.90 10.79
N GLN A 290 10.08 14.79 11.51
CA GLN A 290 11.06 13.71 11.65
C GLN A 290 11.08 12.78 10.42
N LEU A 291 9.90 12.39 9.92
CA LEU A 291 9.77 11.41 8.84
C LEU A 291 10.01 12.00 7.44
N ALA A 292 9.75 13.30 7.26
CA ALA A 292 9.93 14.01 5.99
C ALA A 292 10.43 15.45 6.23
N PRO A 293 11.71 15.63 6.62
CA PRO A 293 12.26 16.96 6.87
C PRO A 293 12.13 17.88 5.65
N GLY A 294 11.47 19.03 5.82
CA GLY A 294 11.29 20.04 4.77
C GLY A 294 10.20 19.73 3.74
N GLY A 295 9.45 18.62 3.89
CA GLY A 295 8.40 18.22 2.95
C GLY A 295 7.07 17.90 3.63
N VAL A 296 6.11 17.41 2.82
CA VAL A 296 4.86 16.85 3.33
C VAL A 296 5.12 15.40 3.74
N GLY A 297 4.85 15.07 5.00
CA GLY A 297 5.11 13.74 5.55
C GLY A 297 3.98 12.74 5.36
N PRO A 298 4.21 11.47 5.72
CA PRO A 298 3.23 10.38 5.54
C PRO A 298 2.05 10.45 6.52
N VAL A 299 2.06 11.35 7.50
CA VAL A 299 0.99 11.49 8.49
C VAL A 299 0.03 12.61 8.09
N GLY A 300 -1.01 12.24 7.33
CA GLY A 300 -2.13 13.12 6.97
C GLY A 300 -3.20 13.17 8.06
N ALA A 301 -4.08 14.17 7.96
CA ALA A 301 -5.20 14.40 8.88
C ALA A 301 -6.55 14.20 8.20
N VAL A 302 -7.52 13.64 8.91
CA VAL A 302 -8.94 13.72 8.56
C VAL A 302 -9.55 14.90 9.29
N ILE A 303 -10.05 15.87 8.52
CA ILE A 303 -10.68 17.10 9.01
C ILE A 303 -12.06 17.24 8.36
N GLY A 304 -13.11 17.37 9.16
CA GLY A 304 -14.48 17.57 8.71
C GLY A 304 -14.68 18.99 8.16
N ALA A 305 -15.33 19.10 7.01
CA ALA A 305 -15.49 20.36 6.28
C ALA A 305 -16.36 21.42 6.98
N THR A 306 -17.20 21.03 7.94
CA THR A 306 -18.24 21.90 8.54
C THR A 306 -17.84 22.57 9.86
N LEU A 307 -16.60 22.39 10.30
CA LEU A 307 -16.14 22.76 11.66
C LEU A 307 -15.63 24.22 11.78
N GLY A 308 -15.75 25.02 10.72
CA GLY A 308 -15.49 26.47 10.73
C GLY A 308 -14.12 26.86 11.30
N ALA A 309 -14.11 27.86 12.19
CA ALA A 309 -12.88 28.46 12.73
C ALA A 309 -11.99 27.47 13.50
N GLU A 310 -12.58 26.44 14.11
CA GLU A 310 -11.80 25.45 14.84
C GLU A 310 -10.99 24.56 13.91
N ALA A 311 -11.59 24.11 12.81
CA ALA A 311 -10.84 23.39 11.78
C ALA A 311 -9.76 24.26 11.15
N ALA A 312 -10.03 25.55 10.90
CA ALA A 312 -9.02 26.47 10.35
C ALA A 312 -7.79 26.55 11.27
N ARG A 313 -8.02 26.67 12.58
CA ARG A 313 -6.94 26.65 13.58
C ARG A 313 -6.16 25.33 13.54
N THR A 314 -6.84 24.19 13.52
CA THR A 314 -6.19 22.87 13.43
C THR A 314 -5.35 22.72 12.15
N VAL A 315 -5.86 23.18 11.00
CA VAL A 315 -5.16 23.15 9.71
C VAL A 315 -3.86 23.96 9.76
N GLN A 316 -3.87 25.15 10.38
CA GLN A 316 -2.67 25.97 10.55
C GLN A 316 -1.58 25.28 11.37
N ARG A 317 -1.94 24.35 12.26
CA ARG A 317 -0.95 23.59 13.06
C ARG A 317 -0.26 22.48 12.27
N LEU A 318 -0.75 22.16 11.07
CA LEU A 318 -0.35 21.04 10.22
C LEU A 318 0.25 21.52 8.88
N PRO A 319 1.40 22.22 8.88
CA PRO A 319 2.00 22.77 7.67
C PRO A 319 2.54 21.70 6.70
N ASN A 320 2.77 20.48 7.19
CA ASN A 320 3.44 19.38 6.50
C ASN A 320 2.59 18.10 6.39
N ALA A 321 1.25 18.23 6.39
CA ALA A 321 0.31 17.11 6.27
C ALA A 321 -0.60 17.22 5.04
N LEU A 322 -1.06 16.09 4.50
CA LEU A 322 -2.24 16.06 3.63
C LEU A 322 -3.54 16.06 4.45
N PHE A 323 -4.63 16.51 3.85
CA PHE A 323 -5.94 16.59 4.50
C PHE A 323 -6.98 15.77 3.75
N LEU A 324 -7.45 14.66 4.33
CA LEU A 324 -8.62 13.95 3.84
C LEU A 324 -9.88 14.64 4.39
N VAL A 325 -10.72 15.16 3.50
CA VAL A 325 -11.85 16.01 3.90
C VAL A 325 -13.17 15.35 3.49
N PRO A 326 -13.77 14.52 4.37
CA PRO A 326 -15.09 13.96 4.14
C PRO A 326 -16.19 15.00 4.41
N GLY A 327 -17.39 14.73 3.90
CA GLY A 327 -18.61 15.46 4.25
C GLY A 327 -19.11 16.46 3.22
N LEU A 328 -18.51 16.51 2.03
CA LEU A 328 -18.99 17.37 0.94
C LEU A 328 -20.42 17.06 0.52
N GLY A 329 -21.20 18.12 0.25
CA GLY A 329 -22.59 18.09 -0.18
C GLY A 329 -23.57 17.65 0.90
N GLN A 330 -23.39 16.46 1.48
CA GLN A 330 -24.36 15.89 2.41
C GLN A 330 -24.34 16.51 3.81
N GLN A 331 -23.18 17.02 4.24
CA GLN A 331 -23.07 17.80 5.47
C GLN A 331 -23.15 19.31 5.18
N GLY A 332 -23.48 19.70 3.94
CA GLY A 332 -23.69 21.09 3.54
C GLY A 332 -22.43 21.86 3.14
N ALA A 333 -21.23 21.26 3.23
CA ALA A 333 -20.01 21.92 2.80
C ALA A 333 -19.83 21.89 1.28
N THR A 334 -19.40 23.02 0.72
CA THR A 334 -19.08 23.23 -0.71
C THR A 334 -17.57 23.25 -0.94
N MET A 335 -17.11 23.12 -2.19
CA MET A 335 -15.69 23.27 -2.53
C MET A 335 -15.16 24.68 -2.21
N ASP A 336 -16.00 25.72 -2.32
CA ASP A 336 -15.64 27.08 -1.94
C ASP A 336 -15.39 27.21 -0.43
N ASP A 337 -16.15 26.48 0.40
CA ASP A 337 -15.92 26.45 1.84
C ASP A 337 -14.57 25.80 2.16
N LEU A 338 -14.19 24.75 1.42
CA LEU A 338 -12.86 24.14 1.53
C LEU A 338 -11.76 25.12 1.11
N ALA A 339 -11.94 25.84 -0.01
CA ALA A 339 -10.95 26.81 -0.47
C ALA A 339 -10.69 27.90 0.60
N LYS A 340 -11.75 28.39 1.25
CA LYS A 340 -11.63 29.36 2.36
C LYS A 340 -11.01 28.76 3.61
N LEU A 341 -11.38 27.53 3.96
CA LEU A 341 -10.93 26.85 5.17
C LEU A 341 -9.44 26.47 5.11
N PHE A 342 -9.00 25.96 3.95
CA PHE A 342 -7.64 25.45 3.77
C PHE A 342 -6.68 26.48 3.17
N GLY A 343 -7.16 27.47 2.41
CA GLY A 343 -6.34 28.54 1.84
C GLY A 343 -5.12 27.98 1.10
N ALA A 344 -3.91 28.44 1.48
CA ALA A 344 -2.64 27.96 0.91
C ALA A 344 -2.39 26.45 1.08
N ALA A 345 -3.13 25.76 1.95
CA ALA A 345 -3.09 24.30 2.06
C ALA A 345 -3.93 23.58 0.99
N GLY A 346 -4.66 24.30 0.11
CA GLY A 346 -5.53 23.75 -0.93
C GLY A 346 -4.93 22.57 -1.71
N PRO A 347 -3.69 22.64 -2.23
CA PRO A 347 -3.09 21.53 -2.97
C PRO A 347 -2.85 20.27 -2.14
N ARG A 348 -2.90 20.37 -0.81
CA ARG A 348 -2.78 19.25 0.13
C ARG A 348 -4.14 18.66 0.53
N VAL A 349 -5.23 19.20 0.01
CA VAL A 349 -6.60 18.76 0.31
C VAL A 349 -7.01 17.64 -0.63
N VAL A 350 -7.51 16.56 -0.03
CA VAL A 350 -8.13 15.40 -0.67
C VAL A 350 -9.63 15.44 -0.35
N PRO A 351 -10.43 16.25 -1.07
CA PRO A 351 -11.88 16.28 -0.86
C PRO A 351 -12.47 14.93 -1.23
N THR A 352 -13.35 14.36 -0.38
CA THR A 352 -13.98 13.07 -0.69
C THR A 352 -15.50 13.09 -0.57
N SER A 353 -16.15 12.48 -1.56
CA SER A 353 -17.58 12.19 -1.56
C SER A 353 -17.83 10.78 -2.10
N SER A 354 -18.81 10.12 -1.50
CA SER A 354 -19.22 8.76 -1.82
C SER A 354 -20.66 8.77 -2.31
N ARG A 355 -21.61 9.01 -1.40
CA ARG A 355 -23.06 8.99 -1.67
C ARG A 355 -23.48 9.87 -2.84
N ALA A 356 -22.90 11.06 -2.98
CA ALA A 356 -23.26 11.99 -4.05
C ALA A 356 -22.87 11.46 -5.45
N VAL A 357 -21.74 10.75 -5.56
CA VAL A 357 -21.29 10.09 -6.80
C VAL A 357 -22.08 8.82 -7.02
N LEU A 358 -22.16 7.94 -6.01
CA LEU A 358 -22.78 6.62 -6.14
C LEU A 358 -24.29 6.69 -6.43
N ALA A 359 -24.97 7.78 -6.04
CA ALA A 359 -26.38 8.03 -6.38
C ALA A 359 -26.64 8.16 -7.90
N ALA A 360 -25.61 8.43 -8.72
CA ALA A 360 -25.72 8.49 -10.17
C ALA A 360 -25.58 7.11 -10.86
N GLY A 361 -25.18 6.07 -10.12
CA GLY A 361 -25.04 4.71 -10.64
C GLY A 361 -26.37 4.02 -10.92
N PRO A 362 -26.34 2.78 -11.46
CA PRO A 362 -25.17 1.96 -11.72
C PRO A 362 -24.53 2.21 -13.10
N ARG A 363 -25.11 3.06 -13.95
CA ARG A 363 -24.58 3.29 -15.30
C ARG A 363 -23.24 4.00 -15.23
N VAL A 364 -22.18 3.37 -15.75
CA VAL A 364 -20.81 3.93 -15.78
C VAL A 364 -20.78 5.34 -16.38
N ALA A 365 -21.50 5.58 -17.48
CA ALA A 365 -21.57 6.90 -18.10
C ALA A 365 -22.14 7.99 -17.18
N ALA A 366 -23.14 7.66 -16.35
CA ALA A 366 -23.72 8.60 -15.39
C ALA A 366 -22.78 8.85 -14.20
N LEU A 367 -22.08 7.81 -13.72
CA LEU A 367 -21.03 7.96 -12.72
C LEU A 367 -19.90 8.87 -13.23
N LYS A 368 -19.43 8.65 -14.47
CA LYS A 368 -18.39 9.50 -15.09
C LYS A 368 -18.83 10.94 -15.24
N ALA A 369 -20.07 11.20 -15.66
CA ALA A 369 -20.61 12.55 -15.75
C ALA A 369 -20.60 13.24 -14.38
N ARG A 370 -21.07 12.55 -13.33
CA ARG A 370 -21.03 13.11 -11.96
C ARG A 370 -19.61 13.31 -11.45
N LEU A 371 -18.69 12.39 -11.72
CA LEU A 371 -17.28 12.55 -11.36
C LEU A 371 -16.65 13.76 -12.04
N ALA A 372 -16.99 14.04 -13.31
CA ALA A 372 -16.50 15.21 -14.02
C ALA A 372 -16.95 16.53 -13.36
N GLU A 373 -18.19 16.59 -12.86
CA GLU A 373 -18.69 17.75 -12.10
C GLU A 373 -17.89 17.96 -10.80
N GLU A 374 -17.69 16.89 -10.03
CA GLU A 374 -16.97 16.94 -8.75
C GLU A 374 -15.48 17.28 -8.93
N THR A 375 -14.82 16.72 -9.95
CA THR A 375 -13.41 16.97 -10.21
C THR A 375 -13.17 18.38 -10.73
N ALA A 376 -14.07 18.90 -11.58
CA ALA A 376 -14.05 20.29 -12.02
C ALA A 376 -14.23 21.25 -10.84
N ALA A 377 -15.17 20.96 -9.93
CA ALA A 377 -15.40 21.78 -8.74
C ALA A 377 -14.22 21.76 -7.75
N ALA A 378 -13.48 20.64 -7.68
CA ALA A 378 -12.32 20.51 -6.80
C ALA A 378 -11.03 21.11 -7.38
N MET A 379 -10.88 21.22 -8.71
CA MET A 379 -9.64 21.65 -9.37
C MET A 379 -9.06 22.98 -8.84
N PRO A 380 -9.87 24.02 -8.52
CA PRO A 380 -9.34 25.27 -7.98
C PRO A 380 -8.55 25.12 -6.66
N LEU A 381 -8.80 24.05 -5.87
CA LEU A 381 -8.02 23.78 -4.66
C LEU A 381 -6.54 23.52 -4.97
N GLN A 382 -6.24 22.91 -6.12
CA GLN A 382 -4.88 22.58 -6.55
C GLN A 382 -4.17 23.79 -7.15
N GLU A 383 -4.91 24.78 -7.64
CA GLU A 383 -4.38 26.01 -8.23
C GLU A 383 -4.09 27.10 -7.17
N ALA A 384 -4.68 26.98 -5.98
CA ALA A 384 -4.59 27.97 -4.89
C ALA A 384 -3.18 28.21 -4.32
N ALA A 385 -2.15 27.46 -4.75
CA ALA A 385 -0.75 27.74 -4.41
C ALA A 385 -0.06 28.79 -5.31
N ALA A 386 -0.71 29.22 -6.41
CA ALA A 386 -0.12 30.14 -7.38
C ALA A 386 -0.46 31.63 -7.17
N ALA A 387 -1.22 31.97 -6.12
CA ALA A 387 -1.62 33.34 -5.75
C ALA A 387 -1.20 33.64 -4.32
#